data_AF-A0A1G4R9M8-F1
#
_entry.id   AF-A0A1G4R9M8-F1
#
_cell.length_a   1.000
_cell.length_b   1.000
_cell.length_c   1.000
_cell.angle_alpha   90.00
_cell.angle_beta   90.00
_cell.angle_gamma   90.00
#
_symmetry.space_group_name_H-M   'P 1'
#
loop_
_entity.id
_entity.type
_entity.pdbx_description
1 polymer ?
#
loop_
_entity_poly.entity_id
_entity_poly.type
_entity_poly.pdbx_seq_one_letter_code
_entity_poly.pdbx_strand_id
1 'polypeptide(L)'
;MKRKLIVIVSAAAVLITIGICVVFFAFKLDHKRIYTAEDLIGISSDPNGKYLLMNDIDMSGYEWTPFVFGGVLDGNGHKIQALSIRNVGGSTRITVDGNRKEYEAGFAGMFDVLTGEVRNLVVVDINVDVKSDQPFFAGSIAGFLEDGIVSDCRVTGTVRLDAHNGMFGVGGVTGAGYGMITDSVIDVTLICIDTDSETKDEQFMGGVCAVGYPDIVNCNVTIDGYDSEHGYVHNGGLMGMYIYEEGIVREGQITGNRVAGKITFFEDNDDRRAYCDWYIGEVMSVILGKSTNEEDFESIEIFEYDKVLLPLLA
;
A
#
# COMPACT_ATOMS: atom_id res chain seq x y z
N MET A 1 41.60 51.69 -5.69
CA MET A 1 41.74 50.26 -6.02
C MET A 1 40.44 49.53 -5.65
N LYS A 2 39.51 49.32 -6.59
CA LYS A 2 38.27 48.55 -6.39
C LYS A 2 38.28 47.40 -7.40
N ARG A 3 38.49 46.17 -6.94
CA ARG A 3 38.39 44.96 -7.79
C ARG A 3 36.91 44.60 -7.95
N LYS A 4 36.42 44.60 -9.19
CA LYS A 4 35.12 44.01 -9.54
C LYS A 4 35.26 42.49 -9.50
N LEU A 5 34.47 41.84 -8.65
CA LEU A 5 34.33 40.40 -8.62
C LEU A 5 33.41 40.01 -9.78
N ILE A 6 33.96 39.50 -10.87
CA ILE A 6 33.18 38.88 -11.94
C ILE A 6 32.85 37.48 -11.44
N VAL A 7 31.57 37.22 -11.16
CA VAL A 7 31.05 35.89 -10.91
C VAL A 7 31.11 35.13 -12.23
N ILE A 8 32.14 34.30 -12.40
CA ILE A 8 32.21 33.34 -13.49
C ILE A 8 31.30 32.17 -13.09
N VAL A 9 30.04 32.22 -13.52
CA VAL A 9 29.20 31.01 -13.53
C VAL A 9 29.86 30.06 -14.52
N SER A 10 30.36 28.93 -14.02
CA SER A 10 31.09 27.96 -14.83
C SER A 10 30.16 27.37 -15.90
N ALA A 11 30.59 27.38 -17.16
CA ALA A 11 29.85 26.77 -18.27
C ALA A 11 29.54 25.27 -18.01
N ALA A 12 30.33 24.61 -17.16
CA ALA A 12 30.09 23.24 -16.70
C ALA A 12 28.81 23.10 -15.88
N ALA A 13 28.48 24.05 -14.98
CA ALA A 13 27.25 23.99 -14.19
C ALA A 13 26.01 24.11 -15.09
N VAL A 14 26.06 25.00 -16.09
CA VAL A 14 24.99 25.23 -17.08
C VAL A 14 24.81 24.02 -18.01
N LEU A 15 25.91 23.39 -18.47
CA LEU A 15 25.86 22.16 -19.27
C LEU A 15 25.31 20.97 -18.50
N ILE A 16 25.59 20.87 -17.20
CA ILE A 16 25.02 19.83 -16.32
C ILE A 16 23.52 20.10 -16.12
N THR A 17 23.09 21.35 -15.88
CA THR A 17 21.66 21.65 -15.71
C THR A 17 20.87 21.44 -17.00
N ILE A 18 21.43 21.84 -18.15
CA ILE A 18 20.80 21.59 -19.47
C ILE A 18 20.80 20.10 -19.78
N GLY A 19 21.89 19.37 -19.51
CA GLY A 19 21.97 17.93 -19.71
C GLY A 19 20.95 17.16 -18.86
N ILE A 20 20.83 17.50 -17.57
CA ILE A 20 19.81 16.93 -16.68
C ILE A 20 18.41 17.29 -17.20
N CYS A 21 18.15 18.56 -17.51
CA CYS A 21 16.84 19.00 -18.00
C CYS A 21 16.45 18.31 -19.32
N VAL A 22 17.38 18.12 -20.25
CA VAL A 22 17.16 17.42 -21.53
C VAL A 22 16.91 15.92 -21.32
N VAL A 23 17.62 15.27 -20.40
CA VAL A 23 17.39 13.84 -20.06
C VAL A 23 16.03 13.65 -19.37
N PHE A 24 15.68 14.53 -18.41
CA PHE A 24 14.35 14.52 -17.78
C PHE A 24 13.23 14.78 -18.81
N PHE A 25 13.44 15.71 -19.76
CA PHE A 25 12.48 15.95 -20.83
C PHE A 25 12.34 14.75 -21.77
N ALA A 26 13.46 14.13 -22.16
CA ALA A 26 13.46 12.96 -23.03
C ALA A 26 12.76 11.75 -22.39
N PHE A 27 12.92 11.55 -21.08
CA PHE A 27 12.17 10.52 -20.33
C PHE A 27 10.65 10.73 -20.41
N LYS A 28 10.18 12.00 -20.35
CA LYS A 28 8.74 12.32 -20.43
C LYS A 28 8.14 12.22 -21.84
N LEU A 29 8.94 12.11 -22.90
CA LEU A 29 8.44 12.02 -24.29
C LEU A 29 7.91 10.63 -24.68
N ASP A 30 8.30 9.57 -23.96
CA ASP A 30 7.86 8.18 -24.19
C ASP A 30 6.57 7.82 -23.42
N HIS A 31 6.00 8.75 -22.65
CA HIS A 31 4.80 8.51 -21.87
C HIS A 31 3.55 8.89 -22.65
N LYS A 32 2.55 7.99 -22.63
CA LYS A 32 1.17 8.31 -23.01
C LYS A 32 0.61 9.28 -21.97
N ARG A 33 -0.02 10.35 -22.44
CA ARG A 33 -0.51 11.42 -21.58
C ARG A 33 -1.95 11.13 -21.14
N ILE A 34 -2.20 11.27 -19.85
CA ILE A 34 -3.52 11.08 -19.24
C ILE A 34 -4.09 12.45 -18.88
N TYR A 35 -5.19 12.85 -19.53
CA TYR A 35 -5.86 14.12 -19.32
C TYR A 35 -7.22 13.98 -18.64
N THR A 36 -7.89 12.84 -18.80
CA THR A 36 -9.25 12.59 -18.29
C THR A 36 -9.38 11.25 -17.56
N ALA A 37 -10.53 11.02 -16.92
CA ALA A 37 -10.88 9.75 -16.29
C ALA A 37 -10.92 8.60 -17.30
N GLU A 38 -11.43 8.84 -18.51
CA GLU A 38 -11.47 7.85 -19.59
C GLU A 38 -10.07 7.47 -20.08
N ASP A 39 -9.15 8.44 -20.16
CA ASP A 39 -7.74 8.14 -20.46
C ASP A 39 -7.15 7.20 -19.40
N LEU A 40 -7.42 7.48 -18.11
CA LEU A 40 -6.95 6.67 -16.98
C LEU A 40 -7.54 5.26 -17.01
N ILE A 41 -8.84 5.11 -17.26
CA ILE A 41 -9.49 3.80 -17.42
C ILE A 41 -8.87 3.04 -18.61
N GLY A 42 -8.52 3.76 -19.67
CA GLY A 42 -7.93 3.22 -20.89
C GLY A 42 -6.55 2.57 -20.70
N ILE A 43 -5.83 2.83 -19.60
CA ILE A 43 -4.51 2.23 -19.35
C ILE A 43 -4.58 0.71 -19.22
N SER A 44 -5.74 0.17 -18.82
CA SER A 44 -6.01 -1.28 -18.76
C SER A 44 -5.86 -1.99 -20.11
N SER A 45 -5.99 -1.25 -21.22
CA SER A 45 -5.79 -1.80 -22.57
C SER A 45 -4.32 -2.01 -22.95
N ASP A 46 -3.40 -1.41 -22.21
CA ASP A 46 -1.96 -1.58 -22.36
C ASP A 46 -1.27 -1.49 -20.99
N PRO A 47 -1.39 -2.54 -20.15
CA PRO A 47 -0.99 -2.50 -18.74
C PRO A 47 0.53 -2.40 -18.52
N ASN A 48 1.34 -2.52 -19.58
CA ASN A 48 2.79 -2.37 -19.54
C ASN A 48 3.25 -1.01 -20.11
N GLY A 49 2.31 -0.13 -20.46
CA GLY A 49 2.58 1.20 -20.99
C GLY A 49 3.19 2.15 -19.95
N LYS A 50 3.74 3.26 -20.43
CA LYS A 50 4.20 4.36 -19.58
C LYS A 50 3.20 5.52 -19.67
N TYR A 51 2.75 6.00 -18.53
CA TYR A 51 1.65 6.94 -18.40
C TYR A 51 2.07 8.14 -17.56
N LEU A 52 1.74 9.33 -18.03
CA LEU A 52 2.04 10.59 -17.36
C LEU A 52 0.75 11.38 -17.19
N LEU A 53 0.38 11.68 -15.95
CA LEU A 53 -0.74 12.55 -15.67
C LEU A 53 -0.40 13.98 -16.09
N MET A 54 -1.35 14.61 -16.79
CA MET A 54 -1.25 15.99 -17.25
C MET A 54 -2.21 16.91 -16.51
N ASN A 55 -3.16 16.35 -15.76
CA ASN A 55 -4.19 17.03 -14.97
C ASN A 55 -4.50 16.19 -13.72
N ASP A 56 -5.13 16.83 -12.74
CA ASP A 56 -5.85 16.11 -11.69
C ASP A 56 -7.05 15.38 -12.31
N ILE A 57 -7.27 14.12 -11.92
CA ILE A 57 -8.29 13.23 -12.45
C ILE A 57 -9.32 12.93 -11.37
N ASP A 58 -10.59 13.27 -11.63
CA ASP A 58 -11.72 12.94 -10.76
C ASP A 58 -12.42 11.68 -11.26
N MET A 59 -12.45 10.64 -10.43
CA MET A 59 -13.04 9.34 -10.72
C MET A 59 -14.48 9.19 -10.20
N SER A 60 -15.08 10.26 -9.67
CA SER A 60 -16.47 10.27 -9.22
C SER A 60 -17.43 9.82 -10.32
N GLY A 61 -18.16 8.73 -10.05
CA GLY A 61 -19.14 8.18 -10.99
C GLY A 61 -18.57 7.29 -12.09
N TYR A 62 -17.25 7.07 -12.11
CA TYR A 62 -16.62 6.09 -12.99
C TYR A 62 -16.47 4.75 -12.29
N GLU A 63 -16.64 3.66 -13.05
CA GLU A 63 -16.33 2.32 -12.57
C GLU A 63 -14.84 2.04 -12.75
N TRP A 64 -14.25 1.36 -11.76
CA TRP A 64 -12.90 0.84 -11.82
C TRP A 64 -12.90 -0.65 -11.53
N THR A 65 -12.31 -1.41 -12.43
CA THR A 65 -12.05 -2.84 -12.22
C THR A 65 -10.53 -3.01 -12.14
N PRO A 66 -10.00 -3.45 -11.00
CA PRO A 66 -8.57 -3.67 -10.83
C PRO A 66 -8.02 -4.71 -11.82
N PHE A 67 -6.75 -4.57 -12.18
CA PHE A 67 -6.04 -5.45 -13.12
C PHE A 67 -4.54 -5.48 -12.79
N VAL A 68 -3.79 -6.39 -13.41
CA VAL A 68 -2.33 -6.45 -13.27
C VAL A 68 -1.67 -5.29 -14.03
N PHE A 69 -0.87 -4.48 -13.34
CA PHE A 69 -0.13 -3.36 -13.94
C PHE A 69 1.38 -3.55 -13.81
N GLY A 70 2.05 -3.65 -14.95
CA GLY A 70 3.52 -3.77 -15.06
C GLY A 70 4.19 -2.54 -15.69
N GLY A 71 3.42 -1.50 -15.95
CA GLY A 71 3.85 -0.27 -16.59
C GLY A 71 4.43 0.76 -15.62
N VAL A 72 4.45 2.02 -16.05
CA VAL A 72 4.81 3.17 -15.21
C VAL A 72 3.62 4.12 -15.17
N LEU A 73 3.12 4.42 -13.98
CA LEU A 73 2.15 5.49 -13.74
C LEU A 73 2.86 6.63 -12.99
N ASP A 74 3.26 7.65 -13.73
CA ASP A 74 3.86 8.86 -13.18
C ASP A 74 2.77 9.92 -13.00
N GLY A 75 2.41 10.17 -11.75
CA GLY A 75 1.42 11.16 -11.36
C GLY A 75 1.86 12.59 -11.67
N ASN A 76 3.16 12.84 -11.89
CA ASN A 76 3.69 14.17 -12.21
C ASN A 76 3.24 15.28 -11.22
N GLY A 77 2.99 14.90 -9.96
CA GLY A 77 2.45 15.76 -8.91
C GLY A 77 0.94 16.02 -8.96
N HIS A 78 0.23 15.40 -9.90
CA HIS A 78 -1.23 15.48 -10.04
C HIS A 78 -1.95 14.46 -9.16
N LYS A 79 -3.26 14.67 -9.06
CA LYS A 79 -4.16 13.85 -8.26
C LYS A 79 -4.92 12.80 -9.07
N ILE A 80 -5.22 11.68 -8.44
CA ILE A 80 -6.39 10.84 -8.76
C ILE A 80 -7.28 10.90 -7.52
N GLN A 81 -8.53 11.33 -7.67
CA GLN A 81 -9.44 11.50 -6.55
C GLN A 81 -10.76 10.74 -6.71
N ALA A 82 -11.38 10.38 -5.57
CA ALA A 82 -12.69 9.71 -5.51
C ALA A 82 -12.74 8.38 -6.30
N LEU A 83 -11.61 7.66 -6.33
CA LEU A 83 -11.56 6.33 -6.96
C LEU A 83 -12.26 5.31 -6.06
N SER A 84 -13.32 4.68 -6.56
CA SER A 84 -14.03 3.63 -5.84
C SER A 84 -13.77 2.26 -6.46
N ILE A 85 -13.30 1.31 -5.65
CA ILE A 85 -13.07 -0.07 -6.02
C ILE A 85 -14.04 -0.93 -5.22
N ARG A 86 -15.08 -1.42 -5.91
CA ARG A 86 -16.06 -2.39 -5.39
C ARG A 86 -16.10 -3.70 -6.17
N ASN A 87 -15.45 -3.71 -7.33
CA ASN A 87 -15.24 -4.88 -8.15
C ASN A 87 -13.86 -5.45 -7.83
N VAL A 88 -13.76 -6.78 -7.80
CA VAL A 88 -12.47 -7.47 -7.76
C VAL A 88 -12.03 -7.80 -9.18
N GLY A 89 -10.72 -7.81 -9.42
CA GLY A 89 -10.19 -8.33 -10.66
C GLY A 89 -10.22 -9.86 -10.68
N GLY A 90 -9.37 -10.47 -11.49
CA GLY A 90 -9.33 -11.93 -11.70
C GLY A 90 -8.00 -12.58 -11.30
N SER A 91 -7.06 -11.80 -10.79
CA SER A 91 -5.69 -12.25 -10.55
C SER A 91 -5.55 -12.90 -9.18
N THR A 92 -4.85 -14.04 -9.12
CA THR A 92 -4.47 -14.70 -7.87
C THR A 92 -2.96 -14.92 -7.78
N ARG A 93 -2.47 -15.12 -6.56
CA ARG A 93 -1.10 -15.56 -6.25
C ARG A 93 -1.15 -16.53 -5.08
N ILE A 94 -0.11 -17.36 -4.99
CA ILE A 94 0.10 -18.17 -3.78
C ILE A 94 0.69 -17.24 -2.71
N THR A 95 0.00 -17.17 -1.58
CA THR A 95 0.49 -16.51 -0.36
C THR A 95 0.65 -17.53 0.75
N VAL A 96 1.41 -17.18 1.79
CA VAL A 96 1.67 -18.06 2.93
C VAL A 96 1.33 -17.39 4.25
N ASP A 97 0.74 -18.16 5.17
CA ASP A 97 0.53 -17.74 6.56
C ASP A 97 1.79 -17.93 7.42
N GLY A 98 1.71 -17.59 8.71
CA GLY A 98 2.82 -17.79 9.66
C GLY A 98 3.26 -19.26 9.81
N ASN A 99 2.40 -20.22 9.49
CA ASN A 99 2.73 -21.65 9.48
C ASN A 99 3.28 -22.13 8.13
N ARG A 100 3.51 -21.22 7.18
CA ARG A 100 3.91 -21.49 5.80
C ARG A 100 2.93 -22.36 5.03
N LYS A 101 1.64 -22.33 5.39
CA LYS A 101 0.60 -22.96 4.60
C LYS A 101 0.26 -22.07 3.41
N GLU A 102 0.19 -22.67 2.23
CA GLU A 102 -0.10 -21.99 0.97
C GLU A 102 -1.60 -21.79 0.78
N TYR A 103 -1.96 -20.61 0.30
CA TYR A 103 -3.31 -20.22 -0.09
C TYR A 103 -3.28 -19.54 -1.45
N GLU A 104 -4.22 -19.90 -2.32
CA GLU A 104 -4.47 -19.11 -3.54
C GLU A 104 -5.35 -17.92 -3.15
N ALA A 105 -4.76 -16.73 -3.10
CA ALA A 105 -5.43 -15.52 -2.65
C ALA A 105 -5.80 -14.59 -3.81
N GLY A 106 -6.97 -13.95 -3.69
CA GLY A 106 -7.41 -12.86 -4.55
C GLY A 106 -6.94 -11.50 -4.03
N PHE A 107 -7.04 -10.47 -4.89
CA PHE A 107 -6.47 -9.16 -4.62
C PHE A 107 -7.38 -8.00 -5.04
N ALA A 108 -7.32 -6.89 -4.32
CA ALA A 108 -7.93 -5.64 -4.74
C ALA A 108 -7.11 -4.41 -4.35
N GLY A 109 -7.14 -3.41 -5.22
CA GLY A 109 -6.58 -2.06 -5.03
C GLY A 109 -6.80 -1.25 -6.29
N MET A 110 -6.09 -0.12 -6.45
CA MET A 110 -6.02 0.51 -7.79
C MET A 110 -5.55 -0.52 -8.83
N PHE A 111 -4.67 -1.44 -8.46
CA PHE A 111 -4.27 -2.60 -9.23
C PHE A 111 -4.47 -3.90 -8.43
N ASP A 112 -4.82 -4.99 -9.10
CA ASP A 112 -4.81 -6.34 -8.48
C ASP A 112 -3.39 -6.65 -8.01
N VAL A 113 -2.47 -6.60 -8.98
CA VAL A 113 -1.06 -6.89 -8.81
C VAL A 113 -0.26 -5.76 -9.44
N LEU A 114 0.69 -5.21 -8.69
CA LEU A 114 1.63 -4.21 -9.19
C LEU A 114 3.01 -4.85 -9.34
N THR A 115 3.45 -5.01 -10.59
CA THR A 115 4.83 -5.38 -10.96
C THR A 115 5.63 -4.20 -11.52
N GLY A 116 4.95 -3.09 -11.79
CA GLY A 116 5.52 -1.87 -12.35
C GLY A 116 5.79 -0.78 -11.32
N GLU A 117 5.73 0.48 -11.76
CA GLU A 117 6.00 1.65 -10.94
C GLU A 117 4.76 2.57 -10.84
N VAL A 118 4.46 3.04 -9.63
CA VAL A 118 3.56 4.16 -9.36
C VAL A 118 4.36 5.22 -8.62
N ARG A 119 4.43 6.44 -9.16
CA ARG A 119 5.25 7.49 -8.54
C ARG A 119 4.71 8.90 -8.71
N ASN A 120 5.17 9.82 -7.86
CA ASN A 120 4.84 11.25 -7.92
C ASN A 120 3.32 11.50 -7.97
N LEU A 121 2.54 10.67 -7.27
CA LEU A 121 1.08 10.61 -7.41
C LEU A 121 0.40 10.96 -6.10
N VAL A 122 -0.65 11.78 -6.18
CA VAL A 122 -1.50 12.08 -5.03
C VAL A 122 -2.84 11.36 -5.20
N VAL A 123 -3.08 10.30 -4.43
CA VAL A 123 -4.35 9.57 -4.39
C VAL A 123 -5.20 10.13 -3.25
N VAL A 124 -6.38 10.66 -3.59
CA VAL A 124 -7.27 11.33 -2.62
C VAL A 124 -8.61 10.62 -2.54
N ASP A 125 -9.08 10.33 -1.33
CA ASP A 125 -10.40 9.74 -1.09
C ASP A 125 -10.61 8.45 -1.91
N ILE A 126 -9.59 7.58 -1.91
CA ILE A 126 -9.74 6.24 -2.48
C ILE A 126 -10.59 5.38 -1.54
N ASN A 127 -11.57 4.67 -2.10
CA ASN A 127 -12.44 3.79 -1.34
C ASN A 127 -12.40 2.39 -1.92
N VAL A 128 -11.63 1.51 -1.28
CA VAL A 128 -11.63 0.07 -1.54
C VAL A 128 -12.61 -0.56 -0.56
N ASP A 129 -13.66 -1.19 -1.08
CA ASP A 129 -14.74 -1.80 -0.29
C ASP A 129 -15.13 -3.11 -0.95
N VAL A 130 -14.51 -4.20 -0.49
CA VAL A 130 -14.59 -5.52 -1.12
C VAL A 130 -14.96 -6.59 -0.11
N LYS A 131 -15.56 -7.68 -0.61
CA LYS A 131 -15.93 -8.85 0.18
C LYS A 131 -15.44 -10.12 -0.47
N SER A 132 -15.05 -11.12 0.32
CA SER A 132 -14.56 -12.40 -0.19
C SER A 132 -14.88 -13.57 0.73
N ASP A 133 -15.27 -14.71 0.15
CA ASP A 133 -15.42 -15.99 0.88
C ASP A 133 -14.17 -16.90 0.72
N GLN A 134 -13.07 -16.32 0.22
CA GLN A 134 -11.80 -16.97 -0.08
C GLN A 134 -10.65 -16.09 0.44
N PRO A 135 -9.43 -16.66 0.60
CA PRO A 135 -8.26 -15.88 0.98
C PRO A 135 -8.09 -14.63 0.12
N PHE A 136 -7.89 -13.46 0.75
CA PHE A 136 -7.97 -12.20 0.04
C PHE A 136 -7.16 -11.07 0.68
N PHE A 137 -6.52 -10.25 -0.14
CA PHE A 137 -5.77 -9.09 0.34
C PHE A 137 -6.16 -7.82 -0.41
N ALA A 138 -6.33 -6.73 0.35
CA ALA A 138 -6.67 -5.44 -0.22
C ALA A 138 -5.65 -4.37 0.19
N GLY A 139 -5.29 -3.50 -0.76
CA GLY A 139 -4.53 -2.29 -0.49
C GLY A 139 -5.05 -1.14 -1.32
N SER A 140 -4.64 0.09 -0.99
CA SER A 140 -5.12 1.25 -1.74
C SER A 140 -4.54 1.30 -3.16
N ILE A 141 -3.24 1.03 -3.34
CA ILE A 141 -2.57 1.05 -4.64
C ILE A 141 -2.54 -0.35 -5.25
N ALA A 142 -2.16 -1.37 -4.47
CA ALA A 142 -2.05 -2.73 -4.96
C ALA A 142 -2.73 -3.70 -3.98
N GLY A 143 -3.40 -4.73 -4.48
CA GLY A 143 -3.73 -5.86 -3.62
C GLY A 143 -2.50 -6.74 -3.35
N PHE A 144 -1.65 -6.95 -4.37
CA PHE A 144 -0.36 -7.62 -4.25
C PHE A 144 0.77 -6.82 -4.91
N LEU A 145 1.87 -6.60 -4.19
CA LEU A 145 3.10 -6.03 -4.73
C LEU A 145 4.02 -7.18 -5.16
N GLU A 146 4.42 -7.21 -6.43
CA GLU A 146 5.26 -8.27 -7.00
C GLU A 146 6.49 -7.64 -7.64
N ASP A 147 7.49 -7.32 -6.82
CA ASP A 147 8.66 -6.51 -7.20
C ASP A 147 8.31 -5.10 -7.72
N GLY A 148 7.10 -4.63 -7.40
CA GLY A 148 6.63 -3.30 -7.78
C GLY A 148 7.22 -2.17 -6.94
N ILE A 149 7.10 -0.94 -7.44
CA ILE A 149 7.63 0.27 -6.81
C ILE A 149 6.51 1.28 -6.62
N VAL A 150 6.33 1.74 -5.38
CA VAL A 150 5.51 2.90 -5.02
C VAL A 150 6.43 3.95 -4.40
N SER A 151 6.54 5.13 -5.00
CA SER A 151 7.50 6.15 -4.54
C SER A 151 6.98 7.58 -4.67
N ASP A 152 7.34 8.46 -3.72
CA ASP A 152 6.91 9.87 -3.72
C ASP A 152 5.38 10.03 -3.92
N CYS A 153 4.62 9.20 -3.22
CA CYS A 153 3.16 9.18 -3.31
C CYS A 153 2.52 9.75 -2.05
N ARG A 154 1.36 10.37 -2.18
CA ARG A 154 0.47 10.70 -1.07
C ARG A 154 -0.83 9.94 -1.22
N VAL A 155 -1.22 9.14 -0.24
CA VAL A 155 -2.44 8.34 -0.27
C VAL A 155 -3.35 8.75 0.88
N THR A 156 -4.61 9.04 0.59
CA THR A 156 -5.67 9.20 1.58
C THR A 156 -6.91 8.40 1.18
N GLY A 157 -7.54 7.71 2.13
CA GLY A 157 -8.75 6.93 1.83
C GLY A 157 -9.07 5.85 2.84
N THR A 158 -10.02 4.99 2.46
CA THR A 158 -10.46 3.83 3.24
C THR A 158 -10.19 2.54 2.48
N VAL A 159 -9.65 1.53 3.17
CA VAL A 159 -9.57 0.15 2.67
C VAL A 159 -10.36 -0.74 3.62
N ARG A 160 -11.46 -1.30 3.11
CA ARG A 160 -12.34 -2.22 3.81
C ARG A 160 -12.36 -3.57 3.12
N LEU A 161 -12.14 -4.61 3.91
CA LEU A 161 -12.30 -6.01 3.51
C LEU A 161 -13.17 -6.73 4.53
N ASP A 162 -14.31 -7.24 4.06
CA ASP A 162 -15.13 -8.20 4.79
C ASP A 162 -14.82 -9.59 4.22
N ALA A 163 -14.15 -10.46 4.97
CA ALA A 163 -13.76 -11.77 4.48
C ALA A 163 -13.93 -12.86 5.54
N HIS A 164 -13.72 -14.10 5.14
CA HIS A 164 -13.49 -15.23 6.03
C HIS A 164 -12.64 -16.23 5.23
N ASN A 165 -12.19 -17.31 5.88
CA ASN A 165 -11.51 -18.46 5.27
C ASN A 165 -10.01 -18.29 4.98
N GLY A 166 -9.21 -18.95 5.82
CA GLY A 166 -7.78 -19.21 5.58
C GLY A 166 -6.90 -18.06 6.00
N MET A 167 -6.80 -17.04 5.15
CA MET A 167 -6.06 -15.82 5.46
C MET A 167 -6.58 -14.62 4.69
N PHE A 168 -6.65 -13.45 5.34
CA PHE A 168 -6.99 -12.21 4.65
C PHE A 168 -6.35 -11.00 5.32
N GLY A 169 -6.36 -9.86 4.63
CA GLY A 169 -5.79 -8.66 5.25
C GLY A 169 -5.89 -7.39 4.44
N VAL A 170 -5.65 -6.28 5.13
CA VAL A 170 -5.71 -4.93 4.57
C VAL A 170 -4.42 -4.16 4.82
N GLY A 171 -3.92 -3.50 3.77
CA GLY A 171 -2.78 -2.61 3.84
C GLY A 171 -3.11 -1.20 3.38
N GLY A 172 -2.50 -0.20 4.00
CA GLY A 172 -2.68 1.20 3.56
C GLY A 172 -2.19 1.48 2.14
N VAL A 173 -1.24 0.68 1.62
CA VAL A 173 -0.73 0.77 0.25
C VAL A 173 -0.88 -0.55 -0.48
N THR A 174 -0.37 -1.64 0.11
CA THR A 174 -0.44 -2.98 -0.50
C THR A 174 -1.06 -4.00 0.46
N GLY A 175 -1.94 -4.87 -0.04
CA GLY A 175 -2.50 -5.94 0.77
C GLY A 175 -1.45 -7.00 1.14
N ALA A 176 -0.68 -7.48 0.15
CA ALA A 176 0.39 -8.45 0.39
C ALA A 176 1.59 -8.23 -0.54
N GLY A 177 2.67 -8.96 -0.29
CA GLY A 177 3.76 -9.17 -1.26
C GLY A 177 5.08 -8.49 -0.90
N TYR A 178 5.83 -8.12 -1.94
CA TYR A 178 7.20 -7.61 -1.84
C TYR A 178 7.52 -6.60 -2.94
N GLY A 179 8.49 -5.74 -2.70
CA GLY A 179 8.84 -4.62 -3.58
C GLY A 179 9.31 -3.43 -2.76
N MET A 180 9.12 -2.21 -3.27
CA MET A 180 9.58 -0.98 -2.62
C MET A 180 8.44 0.01 -2.43
N ILE A 181 8.28 0.51 -1.20
CA ILE A 181 7.36 1.60 -0.87
C ILE A 181 8.17 2.68 -0.15
N THR A 182 8.45 3.79 -0.84
CA THR A 182 9.38 4.80 -0.32
C THR A 182 8.86 6.23 -0.41
N ASP A 183 9.38 7.07 0.47
CA ASP A 183 9.25 8.54 0.45
C ASP A 183 7.78 8.99 0.32
N SER A 184 6.87 8.25 0.94
CA SER A 184 5.43 8.40 0.73
C SER A 184 4.71 8.83 2.01
N VAL A 185 3.59 9.53 1.85
CA VAL A 185 2.71 9.93 2.95
C VAL A 185 1.39 9.17 2.85
N ILE A 186 1.05 8.41 3.87
CA ILE A 186 -0.08 7.48 3.87
C ILE A 186 -0.97 7.85 5.05
N ASP A 187 -2.24 8.14 4.79
CA ASP A 187 -3.21 8.57 5.80
C ASP A 187 -4.53 7.85 5.53
N VAL A 188 -4.73 6.73 6.20
CA VAL A 188 -5.73 5.73 5.82
C VAL A 188 -6.56 5.26 6.99
N THR A 189 -7.82 4.97 6.70
CA THR A 189 -8.70 4.17 7.56
C THR A 189 -8.70 2.74 7.05
N LEU A 190 -8.39 1.78 7.91
CA LEU A 190 -8.36 0.36 7.56
C LEU A 190 -9.46 -0.37 8.32
N ILE A 191 -10.24 -1.19 7.63
CA ILE A 191 -11.34 -1.98 8.21
C ILE A 191 -11.18 -3.42 7.75
N CYS A 192 -10.91 -4.33 8.68
CA CYS A 192 -10.80 -5.77 8.44
C CYS A 192 -11.83 -6.49 9.28
N ILE A 193 -12.69 -7.29 8.64
CA ILE A 193 -13.81 -7.94 9.31
C ILE A 193 -13.82 -9.40 8.90
N ASP A 194 -13.60 -10.27 9.88
CA ASP A 194 -14.03 -11.66 9.82
C ASP A 194 -15.56 -11.72 9.83
N THR A 195 -16.10 -12.42 8.85
CA THR A 195 -17.55 -12.50 8.60
C THR A 195 -18.18 -13.77 9.13
N ASP A 196 -17.37 -14.71 9.64
CA ASP A 196 -17.84 -15.91 10.32
C ASP A 196 -17.12 -16.12 11.65
N SER A 197 -17.64 -16.99 12.51
CA SER A 197 -17.00 -17.36 13.79
C SER A 197 -16.62 -18.84 13.81
N GLU A 198 -16.82 -19.50 12.67
CA GLU A 198 -16.75 -20.93 12.49
C GLU A 198 -15.37 -21.35 12.01
N THR A 199 -14.74 -20.49 11.21
CA THR A 199 -13.39 -20.68 10.71
C THR A 199 -12.40 -19.92 11.60
N LYS A 200 -11.22 -20.51 11.77
CA LYS A 200 -10.08 -19.83 12.38
C LYS A 200 -9.14 -19.48 11.26
N ASP A 201 -9.17 -18.24 10.82
CA ASP A 201 -8.26 -17.72 9.83
C ASP A 201 -7.17 -16.83 10.45
N GLU A 202 -6.25 -16.41 9.59
CA GLU A 202 -5.13 -15.55 9.94
C GLU A 202 -5.37 -14.18 9.28
N GLN A 203 -5.66 -13.18 10.11
CA GLN A 203 -5.92 -11.82 9.68
C GLN A 203 -4.64 -10.98 9.72
N PHE A 204 -4.50 -10.05 8.77
CA PHE A 204 -3.36 -9.12 8.74
C PHE A 204 -3.81 -7.68 8.51
N MET A 205 -3.29 -6.74 9.30
CA MET A 205 -3.45 -5.30 9.05
C MET A 205 -2.12 -4.56 9.12
N GLY A 206 -1.82 -3.76 8.10
CA GLY A 206 -0.66 -2.88 8.08
C GLY A 206 -0.98 -1.48 7.61
N GLY A 207 -0.51 -0.45 8.31
CA GLY A 207 -0.62 0.94 7.80
C GLY A 207 0.04 1.14 6.43
N VAL A 208 0.93 0.24 6.02
CA VAL A 208 1.50 0.19 4.67
C VAL A 208 1.22 -1.15 3.98
N CYS A 209 1.58 -2.28 4.60
CA CYS A 209 1.50 -3.62 4.02
C CYS A 209 0.89 -4.63 4.99
N ALA A 210 -0.15 -5.38 4.61
CA ALA A 210 -0.73 -6.36 5.55
C ALA A 210 0.25 -7.51 5.81
N VAL A 211 0.76 -8.16 4.77
CA VAL A 211 1.68 -9.30 4.90
C VAL A 211 2.75 -9.35 3.81
N GLY A 212 3.99 -9.66 4.18
CA GLY A 212 5.07 -9.96 3.24
C GLY A 212 6.42 -9.43 3.69
N TYR A 213 7.22 -8.92 2.76
CA TYR A 213 8.59 -8.44 3.04
C TYR A 213 9.03 -7.26 2.15
N PRO A 214 8.21 -6.21 1.91
CA PRO A 214 8.63 -5.05 1.13
C PRO A 214 9.70 -4.22 1.86
N ASP A 215 10.44 -3.42 1.09
CA ASP A 215 11.11 -2.25 1.65
C ASP A 215 10.07 -1.17 1.95
N ILE A 216 10.10 -0.63 3.17
CA ILE A 216 9.27 0.49 3.60
C ILE A 216 10.21 1.57 4.14
N VAL A 217 10.45 2.61 3.35
CA VAL A 217 11.55 3.56 3.64
C VAL A 217 11.06 5.00 3.57
N ASN A 218 11.38 5.79 4.59
CA ASN A 218 11.05 7.22 4.65
C ASN A 218 9.54 7.54 4.49
N CYS A 219 8.66 6.65 4.93
CA CYS A 219 7.23 6.85 4.86
C CYS A 219 6.69 7.55 6.12
N ASN A 220 5.70 8.43 5.96
CA ASN A 220 4.93 9.00 7.08
C ASN A 220 3.51 8.45 7.03
N VAL A 221 3.17 7.63 8.02
CA VAL A 221 1.96 6.81 8.07
C VAL A 221 1.07 7.31 9.19
N THR A 222 -0.19 7.62 8.86
CA THR A 222 -1.27 7.83 9.83
C THR A 222 -2.31 6.75 9.59
N ILE A 223 -2.58 5.94 10.60
CA ILE A 223 -3.52 4.82 10.53
C ILE A 223 -4.67 5.03 11.52
N ASP A 224 -5.89 4.83 11.04
CA ASP A 224 -7.07 4.59 11.88
C ASP A 224 -7.64 3.20 11.55
N GLY A 225 -7.15 2.18 12.26
CA GLY A 225 -7.43 0.78 11.99
C GLY A 225 -8.55 0.20 12.86
N TYR A 226 -9.39 -0.65 12.27
CA TYR A 226 -10.49 -1.36 12.91
C TYR A 226 -10.49 -2.82 12.47
N ASP A 227 -10.34 -3.72 13.44
CA ASP A 227 -10.19 -5.15 13.16
C ASP A 227 -11.13 -5.98 14.04
N SER A 228 -11.81 -6.96 13.45
CA SER A 228 -12.85 -7.75 14.09
C SER A 228 -12.67 -9.19 13.67
N GLU A 229 -12.01 -9.98 14.51
CA GLU A 229 -11.45 -11.27 14.14
C GLU A 229 -11.87 -12.39 15.10
N HIS A 230 -12.36 -13.52 14.57
CA HIS A 230 -12.67 -14.73 15.35
C HIS A 230 -11.59 -15.83 15.22
N GLY A 231 -10.61 -15.65 14.34
CA GLY A 231 -9.34 -16.35 14.23
C GLY A 231 -8.19 -15.60 14.93
N TYR A 232 -7.09 -15.33 14.23
CA TYR A 232 -5.86 -14.74 14.79
C TYR A 232 -5.55 -13.36 14.21
N VAL A 233 -5.22 -12.42 15.09
CA VAL A 233 -4.94 -11.03 14.73
C VAL A 233 -3.44 -10.76 14.58
N HIS A 234 -3.08 -10.11 13.47
CA HIS A 234 -1.72 -9.64 13.19
C HIS A 234 -1.75 -8.19 12.68
N ASN A 235 -1.80 -7.26 13.63
CA ASN A 235 -1.93 -5.84 13.35
C ASN A 235 -0.61 -5.11 13.56
N GLY A 236 -0.26 -4.22 12.64
CA GLY A 236 0.80 -3.27 12.92
C GLY A 236 0.72 -1.94 12.19
N GLY A 237 1.29 -0.92 12.83
CA GLY A 237 1.24 0.43 12.31
C GLY A 237 1.99 0.62 10.98
N LEU A 238 3.01 -0.20 10.67
CA LEU A 238 3.56 -0.33 9.31
C LEU A 238 3.11 -1.62 8.64
N MET A 239 3.26 -2.76 9.31
CA MET A 239 2.92 -4.06 8.74
C MET A 239 2.17 -4.97 9.70
N GLY A 240 1.29 -5.82 9.17
CA GLY A 240 0.64 -6.86 9.96
C GLY A 240 1.60 -7.98 10.30
N MET A 241 2.08 -8.68 9.28
CA MET A 241 3.09 -9.74 9.43
C MET A 241 4.27 -9.57 8.46
N TYR A 242 5.48 -9.69 9.01
CA TYR A 242 6.70 -9.83 8.20
C TYR A 242 7.07 -11.29 8.04
N ILE A 243 6.97 -11.80 6.82
CA ILE A 243 7.33 -13.18 6.47
C ILE A 243 8.18 -13.18 5.20
N TYR A 244 9.33 -13.86 5.27
CA TYR A 244 10.27 -13.98 4.17
C TYR A 244 10.27 -15.40 3.59
N GLU A 245 10.26 -15.52 2.26
CA GLU A 245 10.35 -16.79 1.56
C GLU A 245 11.80 -17.28 1.42
N GLU A 246 12.03 -18.55 1.76
CA GLU A 246 13.36 -19.16 1.65
C GLU A 246 13.84 -19.23 0.19
N GLY A 247 15.06 -18.78 -0.07
CA GLY A 247 15.68 -18.85 -1.40
C GLY A 247 15.65 -17.56 -2.23
N ILE A 248 15.01 -16.50 -1.71
CA ILE A 248 15.09 -15.16 -2.29
C ILE A 248 16.44 -14.51 -1.93
N VAL A 249 16.85 -13.47 -2.67
CA VAL A 249 18.20 -12.87 -2.60
C VAL A 249 18.25 -11.62 -1.70
N ARG A 250 17.10 -11.10 -1.24
CA ARG A 250 17.01 -9.81 -0.55
C ARG A 250 15.90 -9.78 0.50
N GLU A 251 16.26 -9.44 1.72
CA GLU A 251 15.33 -9.09 2.81
C GLU A 251 14.86 -7.63 2.66
N GLY A 252 13.60 -7.36 3.02
CA GLY A 252 13.03 -6.01 2.99
C GLY A 252 13.59 -5.11 4.10
N GLN A 253 13.86 -3.85 3.78
CA GLN A 253 14.33 -2.83 4.73
C GLN A 253 13.21 -1.94 5.20
N ILE A 254 13.05 -1.79 6.52
CA ILE A 254 12.01 -0.93 7.11
C ILE A 254 12.67 0.14 7.99
N THR A 255 12.91 1.33 7.45
CA THR A 255 13.73 2.37 8.10
C THR A 255 13.30 3.79 7.74
N GLY A 256 13.52 4.74 8.65
CA GLY A 256 13.22 6.17 8.41
C GLY A 256 11.74 6.52 8.41
N ASN A 257 10.87 5.62 8.89
CA ASN A 257 9.43 5.81 8.86
C ASN A 257 8.93 6.51 10.13
N ARG A 258 7.86 7.28 9.98
CA ARG A 258 7.07 7.79 11.11
C ARG A 258 5.69 7.16 11.07
N VAL A 259 5.22 6.65 12.20
CA VAL A 259 3.87 6.09 12.35
C VAL A 259 3.10 6.90 13.37
N ALA A 260 1.84 7.23 13.09
CA ALA A 260 0.92 7.82 14.03
C ALA A 260 -0.48 7.22 13.91
N GLY A 261 -1.30 7.38 14.95
CA GLY A 261 -2.71 6.98 14.93
C GLY A 261 -3.00 5.80 15.83
N LYS A 262 -3.96 4.96 15.46
CA LYS A 262 -4.42 3.86 16.33
C LYS A 262 -4.90 2.66 15.55
N ILE A 263 -4.91 1.51 16.22
CA ILE A 263 -5.66 0.33 15.80
C ILE A 263 -6.57 -0.08 16.95
N THR A 264 -7.86 -0.22 16.66
CA THR A 264 -8.87 -0.76 17.58
C THR A 264 -9.26 -2.15 17.10
N PHE A 265 -9.06 -3.19 17.90
CA PHE A 265 -9.21 -4.57 17.44
C PHE A 265 -9.78 -5.49 18.51
N PHE A 266 -10.30 -6.65 18.09
CA PHE A 266 -10.50 -7.79 18.97
C PHE A 266 -10.02 -9.08 18.32
N GLU A 267 -9.65 -10.05 19.15
CA GLU A 267 -9.41 -11.43 18.75
C GLU A 267 -10.29 -12.35 19.63
N ASP A 268 -11.28 -13.00 19.04
CA ASP A 268 -12.29 -13.83 19.70
C ASP A 268 -12.05 -15.32 19.43
N ASN A 269 -11.03 -15.90 20.09
CA ASN A 269 -10.76 -17.32 20.04
C ASN A 269 -10.16 -17.85 21.36
N ASP A 270 -10.14 -19.18 21.56
CA ASP A 270 -9.64 -19.80 22.81
C ASP A 270 -8.10 -19.89 22.94
N ASP A 271 -7.34 -19.86 21.83
CA ASP A 271 -5.86 -19.98 21.74
C ASP A 271 -5.22 -18.63 21.36
N ARG A 272 -5.49 -17.59 22.17
CA ARG A 272 -5.25 -16.20 21.79
C ARG A 272 -3.77 -15.82 21.59
N ARG A 273 -3.49 -14.98 20.60
CA ARG A 273 -2.17 -14.42 20.25
C ARG A 273 -2.15 -12.89 20.08
N ALA A 274 -3.25 -12.31 19.60
CA ALA A 274 -3.60 -10.89 19.60
C ALA A 274 -2.40 -9.94 19.39
N TYR A 275 -1.76 -10.01 18.22
CA TYR A 275 -0.59 -9.18 17.95
C TYR A 275 -0.99 -7.79 17.48
N CYS A 276 -0.56 -6.75 18.20
CA CYS A 276 -0.71 -5.37 17.76
C CYS A 276 0.44 -4.48 18.23
N ASP A 277 1.29 -4.04 17.31
CA ASP A 277 2.44 -3.16 17.59
C ASP A 277 2.52 -2.01 16.58
N TRP A 278 3.06 -0.86 16.96
CA TRP A 278 3.19 0.29 16.05
C TRP A 278 4.05 -0.04 14.81
N TYR A 279 4.97 -0.99 14.94
CA TYR A 279 5.92 -1.36 13.90
C TYR A 279 5.37 -2.51 13.06
N ILE A 280 5.42 -3.73 13.60
CA ILE A 280 5.00 -4.95 12.93
C ILE A 280 4.27 -5.82 13.94
N GLY A 281 3.08 -6.31 13.60
CA GLY A 281 2.30 -7.21 14.46
C GLY A 281 3.06 -8.50 14.79
N GLU A 282 3.35 -9.31 13.77
CA GLU A 282 4.15 -10.53 13.93
C GLU A 282 5.37 -10.56 13.00
N VAL A 283 6.49 -11.05 13.53
CA VAL A 283 7.75 -11.21 12.78
C VAL A 283 8.11 -12.68 12.70
N MET A 284 7.93 -13.28 11.51
CA MET A 284 8.18 -14.69 11.23
C MET A 284 9.57 -14.97 10.66
N SER A 285 10.35 -13.92 10.38
CA SER A 285 11.67 -14.01 9.74
C SER A 285 12.60 -12.91 10.26
N VAL A 286 13.92 -13.08 10.12
CA VAL A 286 14.89 -12.08 10.57
C VAL A 286 14.68 -10.78 9.78
N ILE A 287 14.62 -9.65 10.49
CA ILE A 287 14.59 -8.31 9.89
C ILE A 287 15.96 -7.66 10.11
N LEU A 288 16.64 -7.30 9.02
CA LEU A 288 17.88 -6.54 9.07
C LEU A 288 17.61 -5.03 9.01
N GLY A 289 17.84 -4.34 10.13
CA GLY A 289 17.91 -2.87 10.20
C GLY A 289 16.68 -2.20 10.83
N LYS A 290 16.68 -2.08 12.17
CA LYS A 290 15.66 -1.35 12.93
C LYS A 290 16.07 0.10 13.25
N SER A 291 16.70 0.81 12.31
CA SER A 291 17.23 2.15 12.57
C SER A 291 16.27 3.25 12.11
N THR A 292 16.11 4.28 12.94
CA THR A 292 15.47 5.59 12.66
C THR A 292 13.96 5.63 12.38
N ASN A 293 13.19 4.62 12.79
CA ASN A 293 11.73 4.72 12.80
C ASN A 293 11.23 5.40 14.08
N GLU A 294 10.12 6.14 14.00
CA GLU A 294 9.50 6.87 15.12
C GLU A 294 7.98 6.67 15.15
N GLU A 295 7.38 6.75 16.34
CA GLU A 295 5.98 6.43 16.57
C GLU A 295 5.22 7.42 17.48
N ASP A 296 3.92 7.56 17.21
CA ASP A 296 2.88 8.18 18.04
C ASP A 296 1.58 7.38 17.87
N PHE A 297 1.61 6.12 18.33
CA PHE A 297 0.65 5.07 17.99
C PHE A 297 -0.03 4.48 19.23
N GLU A 298 -1.33 4.19 19.12
CA GLU A 298 -2.12 3.54 20.15
C GLU A 298 -2.67 2.17 19.69
N SER A 299 -2.47 1.15 20.53
CA SER A 299 -3.06 -0.19 20.36
C SER A 299 -4.23 -0.33 21.34
N ILE A 300 -5.43 -0.57 20.82
CA ILE A 300 -6.68 -0.59 21.59
C ILE A 300 -7.39 -1.93 21.40
N GLU A 301 -7.14 -2.88 22.30
CA GLU A 301 -7.83 -4.18 22.30
C GLU A 301 -9.20 -4.09 23.01
N ILE A 302 -10.22 -4.66 22.37
CA ILE A 302 -11.59 -4.77 22.87
C ILE A 302 -11.85 -6.23 23.26
N PHE A 303 -12.54 -6.43 24.39
CA PHE A 303 -12.88 -7.76 24.92
C PHE A 303 -14.39 -8.04 24.87
N GLU A 304 -15.14 -7.17 24.19
CA GLU A 304 -16.56 -7.32 23.88
C GLU A 304 -16.68 -7.63 22.38
N TYR A 305 -17.03 -8.87 22.05
CA TYR A 305 -17.04 -9.39 20.67
C TYR A 305 -18.45 -9.39 20.05
N ASP A 306 -19.40 -8.67 20.64
CA ASP A 306 -20.81 -8.69 20.22
C ASP A 306 -21.09 -7.85 18.96
N LYS A 307 -20.10 -7.06 18.50
CA LYS A 307 -20.22 -6.13 17.38
C LYS A 307 -18.89 -5.98 16.66
N VAL A 308 -18.98 -5.83 15.34
CA VAL A 308 -17.88 -5.38 14.50
C VAL A 308 -17.42 -3.97 14.89
N LEU A 309 -16.12 -3.76 14.86
CA LEU A 309 -15.49 -2.47 15.13
C LEU A 309 -15.48 -1.63 13.85
N LEU A 310 -15.86 -0.36 13.98
CA LEU A 310 -15.97 0.57 12.86
C LEU A 310 -15.53 1.98 13.29
N PRO A 311 -15.11 2.83 12.34
CA PRO A 311 -14.88 4.24 12.60
C PRO A 311 -16.13 4.90 13.21
N LEU A 312 -15.92 5.74 14.21
CA LEU A 312 -16.99 6.60 14.71
C LEU A 312 -17.43 7.52 13.56
N LEU A 313 -18.72 7.47 13.21
CA LEU A 313 -19.29 8.37 12.21
C LEU A 313 -19.06 9.81 12.68
N ALA A 314 -18.27 10.57 11.91
CA ALA A 314 -18.06 12.00 12.10
C ALA A 314 -19.30 12.81 11.66
#